data_AF-A0AAV8ZYG8-F1
#
_entry.id   AF-A0AAV8ZYG8-F1
#
_cell.length_a   1.000
_cell.length_b   1.000
_cell.length_c   1.000
_cell.angle_alpha   90.00
_cell.angle_beta   90.00
_cell.angle_gamma   90.00
#
_symmetry.space_group_name_H-M   'P 1'
#
loop_
_entity.id
_entity.type
_entity.pdbx_description
1 polymer ?
#
loop_
_entity_poly.entity_id
_entity_poly.type
_entity_poly.pdbx_seq_one_letter_code
_entity_poly.pdbx_strand_id
1 'polypeptide(L)'
;GGAQNICEKIADTIGREHILTKELVTDITSNSNYVEVTTKNCSYCCYNVIIAVAPKDILKIKFEPTLPRDKIEAIENTSTNIVTNFVVTYPSCPVYKEDVLWQLAEYFGDGALNPTDYYEKSCPTRRSRRKPIKGYEDPFYITAINMKNYIPVGLLIFLILWRLKNGFLNKI
;
A
#
# COMPACT_ATOMS: atom_id res chain seq x y z
N GLY A 1 1.14 -6.14 4.23
CA GLY A 1 -0.01 -5.23 4.16
C GLY A 1 0.08 -4.17 5.25
N GLY A 2 1.05 -3.27 5.14
CA GLY A 2 1.13 -2.06 5.98
C GLY A 2 0.44 -0.87 5.30
N ALA A 3 0.38 0.27 5.98
CA ALA A 3 -0.22 1.50 5.45
C ALA A 3 0.41 1.94 4.12
N GLN A 4 1.71 1.71 3.92
CA GLN A 4 2.39 1.97 2.64
C GLN A 4 1.72 1.29 1.44
N ASN A 5 1.08 0.13 1.65
CA ASN A 5 0.42 -0.61 0.57
C ASN A 5 -0.77 0.16 -0.03
N ILE A 6 -1.34 1.11 0.72
CA ILE A 6 -2.38 2.00 0.20
C ILE A 6 -1.74 2.98 -0.79
N CYS A 7 -0.62 3.60 -0.43
CA CYS A 7 0.13 4.49 -1.31
C CYS A 7 0.60 3.77 -2.58
N GLU A 8 1.10 2.54 -2.47
CA GLU A 8 1.52 1.75 -3.63
C GLU A 8 0.36 1.48 -4.60
N LYS A 9 -0.82 1.10 -4.08
CA LYS A 9 -1.99 0.86 -4.92
C LYS A 9 -2.50 2.12 -5.61
N ILE A 10 -2.46 3.25 -4.92
CA ILE A 10 -2.81 4.55 -5.52
C ILE A 10 -1.80 4.90 -6.62
N ALA A 11 -0.51 4.68 -6.37
CA ALA A 11 0.53 4.91 -7.37
C ALA A 11 0.34 4.04 -8.62
N ASP A 12 0.00 2.77 -8.44
CA ASP A 12 -0.30 1.86 -9.56
C ASP A 12 -1.57 2.26 -10.33
N THR A 13 -2.55 2.87 -9.64
CA THR A 13 -3.81 3.32 -10.26
C THR A 13 -3.62 4.61 -11.07
N ILE A 14 -2.81 5.55 -10.57
CA ILE A 14 -2.52 6.82 -11.24
C ILE A 14 -1.57 6.60 -12.42
N GLY A 15 -0.65 5.64 -12.32
CA GLY A 15 0.48 5.48 -13.23
C GLY A 15 1.76 6.01 -12.58
N ARG A 16 2.80 5.16 -12.49
CA ARG A 16 4.04 5.49 -11.77
C ARG A 16 4.86 6.56 -12.49
N GLU A 17 4.73 6.66 -13.80
CA GLU A 17 5.32 7.69 -14.66
C GLU A 17 4.85 9.11 -14.32
N HIS A 18 3.67 9.24 -13.71
CA HIS A 18 3.13 10.52 -13.25
C HIS A 18 3.59 10.89 -11.83
N ILE A 19 4.34 10.00 -11.16
CA ILE A 19 4.83 10.19 -9.79
C ILE A 19 6.34 10.41 -9.83
N LEU A 20 6.72 11.67 -9.85
CA LEU A 20 8.08 12.10 -10.03
C LEU A 20 8.81 12.15 -8.69
N THR A 21 9.55 11.08 -8.39
CA THR A 21 10.38 11.01 -7.18
C THR A 21 11.70 11.76 -7.36
N LYS A 22 12.31 12.21 -6.26
CA LYS A 22 13.57 12.99 -6.23
C LYS A 22 13.49 14.37 -6.90
N GLU A 23 12.29 14.84 -7.17
CA GLU A 23 12.02 16.21 -7.63
C GLU A 23 11.66 17.09 -6.43
N LEU A 24 12.68 17.68 -5.81
CA LEU A 24 12.46 18.65 -4.73
C LEU A 24 11.99 19.98 -5.34
N VAL A 25 10.77 20.39 -4.98
CA VAL A 25 10.22 21.70 -5.34
C VAL A 25 10.94 22.79 -4.56
N THR A 26 11.40 23.81 -5.26
CA THR A 26 12.14 24.95 -4.68
C THR A 26 11.36 26.25 -4.78
N ASP A 27 10.64 26.45 -5.89
CA ASP A 27 9.93 27.71 -6.17
C ASP A 27 8.57 27.40 -6.79
N ILE A 28 7.57 28.22 -6.44
CA ILE A 28 6.23 28.18 -7.01
C ILE A 28 5.86 29.60 -7.40
N THR A 29 5.67 29.83 -8.69
CA THR A 29 5.26 31.12 -9.24
C THR A 29 3.84 31.02 -9.78
N SER A 30 2.97 31.93 -9.36
CA SER A 30 1.56 31.95 -9.73
C SER A 30 1.26 33.22 -10.49
N ASN A 31 0.83 33.06 -11.74
CA ASN A 31 0.35 34.14 -12.59
C ASN A 31 -1.18 34.09 -12.71
N SER A 32 -1.77 35.00 -13.49
CA SER A 32 -3.22 35.04 -13.73
C SER A 32 -3.76 33.84 -14.51
N ASN A 33 -2.90 33.13 -15.26
CA ASN A 33 -3.31 32.07 -16.19
C ASN A 33 -2.87 30.67 -15.78
N TYR A 34 -1.73 30.55 -15.09
CA TYR A 34 -1.15 29.27 -14.70
C TYR A 34 -0.23 29.44 -13.49
N VAL A 35 0.10 28.30 -12.87
CA VAL A 35 1.09 28.15 -11.82
C VAL A 35 2.25 27.34 -12.37
N GLU A 36 3.46 27.86 -12.20
CA GLU A 36 4.70 27.20 -12.54
C GLU A 36 5.39 26.71 -11.26
N VAL A 37 5.71 25.42 -11.24
CA VAL A 37 6.36 24.73 -10.14
C VAL A 37 7.77 24.39 -10.58
N THR A 38 8.73 25.05 -9.97
CA THR A 38 10.15 24.85 -10.24
C THR A 38 10.72 23.85 -9.26
N THR A 39 11.40 22.86 -9.81
CA THR A 39 12.16 21.85 -9.08
C THR A 39 13.64 22.03 -9.35
N LYS A 40 14.48 21.29 -8.64
CA LYS A 40 15.93 21.30 -8.90
C LYS A 40 16.30 20.96 -10.35
N ASN A 41 15.53 20.08 -11.02
CA ASN A 41 15.91 19.55 -12.33
C ASN A 41 15.14 20.21 -13.49
N CYS A 42 13.93 20.70 -13.24
CA CYS A 42 13.01 21.14 -14.30
C CYS A 42 11.85 21.99 -13.75
N SER A 43 10.99 22.49 -14.65
CA SER A 43 9.80 23.28 -14.29
C SER A 43 8.54 22.67 -14.88
N TYR A 44 7.43 22.77 -14.15
CA TYR A 44 6.14 22.19 -14.51
C TYR A 44 5.05 23.27 -14.50
N CYS A 45 4.22 23.32 -15.53
CA CYS A 45 3.10 24.25 -15.60
C CYS A 45 1.77 23.54 -15.35
N CYS A 46 0.91 24.15 -14.54
CA CYS A 46 -0.41 23.62 -14.21
C CYS A 46 -1.40 24.76 -13.89
N TYR A 47 -2.68 24.44 -13.79
CA TYR A 47 -3.69 25.44 -13.41
C TYR A 47 -3.86 25.58 -11.89
N ASN A 48 -3.65 24.50 -11.14
CA ASN A 48 -3.84 24.45 -9.69
C ASN A 48 -2.75 23.58 -9.07
N VAL A 49 -2.28 23.96 -7.89
CA VAL A 49 -1.29 23.20 -7.12
C VAL A 49 -1.87 22.82 -5.77
N ILE A 50 -1.73 21.55 -5.41
CA ILE A 50 -2.05 21.04 -4.07
C ILE A 50 -0.73 20.76 -3.36
N ILE A 51 -0.53 21.42 -2.22
CA ILE A 51 0.66 21.23 -1.39
C ILE A 51 0.29 20.27 -0.26
N ALA A 52 0.82 19.05 -0.34
CA ALA A 52 0.56 17.96 0.61
C ALA A 52 1.83 17.59 1.42
N VAL A 53 2.59 18.59 1.85
CA VAL A 53 3.76 18.41 2.73
C VAL A 53 3.48 18.98 4.12
N ALA A 54 4.33 18.65 5.09
CA ALA A 54 4.20 19.21 6.44
C ALA A 54 4.35 20.73 6.41
N PRO A 55 3.63 21.50 7.27
CA PRO A 55 3.65 22.96 7.23
C PRO A 55 5.05 23.56 7.24
N LYS A 56 5.94 23.08 8.12
CA LYS A 56 7.33 23.58 8.19
C LYS A 56 8.14 23.37 6.90
N ASP A 57 7.81 22.35 6.12
CA ASP A 57 8.47 22.11 4.83
C ASP A 57 8.00 23.10 3.76
N ILE A 58 6.80 23.69 3.91
CA ILE A 58 6.28 24.72 3.00
C ILE A 58 7.17 25.97 3.04
N LEU A 59 7.72 26.32 4.21
CA LEU A 59 8.61 27.48 4.37
C LEU A 59 9.94 27.37 3.59
N LYS A 60 10.29 26.16 3.12
CA LYS A 60 11.48 25.93 2.28
C LYS A 60 11.23 26.26 0.81
N ILE A 61 9.96 26.40 0.42
CA ILE A 61 9.54 26.72 -0.95
C ILE A 61 9.37 28.23 -1.05
N LYS A 62 9.95 28.85 -2.08
CA LYS A 62 9.73 30.27 -2.38
C LYS A 62 8.45 30.44 -3.18
N PHE A 63 7.62 31.39 -2.79
CA PHE A 63 6.36 31.69 -3.47
C PHE A 63 6.41 33.07 -4.10
N GLU A 64 5.99 33.16 -5.36
CA GLU A 64 5.78 34.42 -6.06
C GLU A 64 4.35 34.44 -6.65
N PRO A 65 3.44 35.32 -6.20
CA PRO A 65 3.61 36.28 -5.12
C PRO A 65 3.80 35.59 -3.76
N THR A 66 4.47 36.29 -2.85
CA THR A 66 4.71 35.81 -1.49
C THR A 66 3.40 35.43 -0.80
N LEU A 67 3.44 34.36 -0.01
CA LEU A 67 2.28 33.93 0.77
C LEU A 67 1.79 35.07 1.69
N PRO A 68 0.46 35.19 1.89
CA PRO A 68 -0.10 36.12 2.87
C PRO A 68 0.52 35.92 4.25
N ARG A 69 0.78 37.02 4.96
CA ARG A 69 1.45 37.02 6.27
C ARG A 69 0.77 36.08 7.28
N ASP A 70 -0.56 36.11 7.35
CA ASP A 70 -1.34 35.28 8.27
C ASP A 70 -1.09 33.78 8.04
N LYS A 71 -0.87 33.37 6.78
CA LYS A 71 -0.53 31.98 6.45
C LYS A 71 0.89 31.63 6.89
N ILE A 72 1.83 32.53 6.69
CA ILE A 72 3.23 32.33 7.11
C ILE A 72 3.28 32.16 8.63
N GLU A 73 2.64 33.05 9.38
CA GLU A 73 2.60 33.01 10.84
C GLU A 73 1.92 31.73 11.36
N ALA A 74 0.82 31.29 10.74
CA ALA A 74 0.17 30.03 11.08
C ALA A 74 1.09 28.82 10.85
N ILE A 75 1.85 28.84 9.74
CA ILE A 75 2.81 27.77 9.43
C ILE A 75 3.96 27.77 10.44
N GLU A 76 4.51 28.92 10.79
CA GLU A 76 5.62 29.07 11.76
C GLU A 76 5.22 28.63 13.17
N ASN A 77 3.99 28.96 13.59
CA ASN A 77 3.46 28.59 14.89
C ASN A 77 3.04 27.12 15.00
N THR A 78 3.13 26.33 13.93
CA THR A 78 2.84 24.90 13.97
C THR A 78 3.96 24.16 14.69
N SER A 79 3.69 23.63 15.88
CA SER A 79 4.63 22.76 16.60
C SER A 79 4.65 21.36 15.97
N THR A 80 5.84 20.76 15.93
CA THR A 80 6.00 19.36 15.50
C THR A 80 6.37 18.57 16.74
N ASN A 81 5.52 17.63 17.12
CA ASN A 81 5.85 16.72 18.21
C ASN A 81 6.96 15.78 17.74
N ILE A 82 7.98 15.60 18.57
CA ILE A 82 9.00 14.59 18.34
C ILE A 82 8.42 13.27 18.85
N VAL A 83 8.24 12.31 17.95
CA VAL A 83 7.75 10.97 18.29
C VAL A 83 8.86 9.98 18.00
N THR A 84 9.16 9.12 18.98
CA THR A 84 10.07 8.00 18.81
C THR A 84 9.27 6.71 18.78
N ASN A 85 9.31 6.01 17.64
CA ASN A 85 8.60 4.75 17.46
C ASN A 85 9.56 3.58 17.68
N PHE A 86 9.16 2.63 18.52
CA PHE A 86 9.90 1.39 18.76
C PHE A 86 9.09 0.18 18.30
N VAL A 87 9.75 -0.77 17.66
CA VAL A 87 9.15 -2.05 17.27
C VAL A 87 10.02 -3.15 17.83
N VAL A 88 9.48 -3.87 18.82
CA VAL A 88 10.18 -5.01 19.43
C VAL A 88 9.52 -6.30 18.95
N THR A 89 10.33 -7.21 18.41
CA THR A 89 9.86 -8.50 17.89
C THR A 89 10.48 -9.62 18.70
N TYR A 90 9.63 -10.50 19.24
CA TYR A 90 10.06 -11.65 20.03
C TYR A 90 9.78 -12.96 19.29
N PRO A 91 10.65 -13.97 19.46
CA PRO A 91 10.49 -15.26 18.80
C PRO A 91 9.31 -16.09 19.34
N SER A 92 8.93 -15.89 20.60
CA SER A 92 7.91 -16.66 21.30
C SER A 92 6.88 -15.76 21.99
N CYS A 93 5.64 -16.25 22.06
CA CYS A 93 4.49 -15.64 22.73
C CYS A 93 4.04 -16.59 23.87
N PRO A 94 3.61 -16.09 25.05
CA PRO A 94 3.32 -14.69 25.38
C PRO A 94 4.56 -13.85 25.69
N VAL A 95 4.48 -12.57 25.35
CA VAL A 95 5.40 -11.51 25.78
C VAL A 95 4.58 -10.62 26.71
N TYR A 96 5.10 -10.33 27.90
CA TYR A 96 4.41 -9.46 28.85
C TYR A 96 4.83 -8.02 28.62
N LYS A 97 3.85 -7.13 28.47
CA LYS A 97 4.04 -5.68 28.34
C LYS A 97 5.07 -5.12 29.32
N GLU A 98 4.96 -5.47 30.59
CA GLU A 98 5.83 -4.91 31.64
C GLU A 98 7.30 -5.28 31.42
N ASP A 99 7.61 -6.52 31.01
CA ASP A 99 8.98 -6.93 30.73
C ASP A 99 9.56 -6.14 29.55
N VAL A 100 8.75 -5.84 28.54
CA VAL A 100 9.15 -5.03 27.38
C VAL A 100 9.43 -3.59 27.82
N LEU A 101 8.53 -2.99 28.60
CA LEU A 101 8.71 -1.62 29.06
C LEU A 101 9.89 -1.49 30.02
N TRP A 102 10.14 -2.49 30.86
CA TRP A 102 11.29 -2.51 31.77
C TRP A 102 12.61 -2.61 31.00
N GLN A 103 12.69 -3.48 29.99
CA GLN A 103 13.87 -3.53 29.10
C GLN A 103 14.07 -2.21 28.37
N LEU A 104 13.00 -1.56 27.90
CA LEU A 104 13.10 -0.24 27.29
C LEU A 104 13.55 0.81 28.30
N ALA A 105 13.08 0.75 29.56
CA ALA A 105 13.47 1.69 30.61
C ALA A 105 14.95 1.58 30.98
N GLU A 106 15.55 0.39 30.90
CA GLU A 106 16.99 0.22 31.08
C GLU A 106 17.81 1.07 30.08
N TYR A 107 17.34 1.22 28.84
CA TYR A 107 18.04 1.98 27.79
C TYR A 107 17.60 3.44 27.68
N PHE A 108 16.30 3.73 27.90
CA PHE A 108 15.70 5.04 27.63
C PHE A 108 15.28 5.79 28.90
N GLY A 109 15.48 5.19 30.08
CA GLY A 109 15.08 5.73 31.37
C GLY A 109 13.58 5.57 31.65
N ASP A 110 13.14 6.11 32.79
CA ASP A 110 11.78 5.93 33.33
C ASP A 110 10.66 6.42 32.38
N GLY A 111 10.99 7.28 31.41
CA GLY A 111 10.05 7.73 30.38
C GLY A 111 9.51 6.58 29.50
N ALA A 112 10.26 5.48 29.36
CA ALA A 112 9.82 4.31 28.61
C ALA A 112 8.74 3.48 29.32
N LEU A 113 8.56 3.64 30.64
CA LEU A 113 7.53 2.93 31.41
C LEU A 113 6.11 3.46 31.12
N ASN A 114 5.99 4.68 30.58
CA ASN A 114 4.72 5.36 30.37
C ASN A 114 4.56 5.79 28.89
N PRO A 115 4.47 4.83 27.94
CA PRO A 115 4.30 5.17 26.53
C PRO A 115 2.95 5.84 26.29
N THR A 116 2.94 6.85 25.41
CA THR A 116 1.69 7.51 24.98
C THR A 116 0.75 6.53 24.28
N ASP A 117 1.32 5.66 23.44
CA ASP A 117 0.59 4.63 22.70
C ASP A 117 1.35 3.29 22.80
N TYR A 118 0.62 2.19 23.02
CA TYR A 118 1.19 0.85 23.08
C TYR A 118 0.30 -0.15 22.32
N TYR A 119 0.87 -0.77 21.29
CA TYR A 119 0.17 -1.74 20.44
C TYR A 119 0.91 -3.08 20.46
N GLU A 120 0.26 -4.11 21.01
CA GLU A 120 0.73 -5.49 20.87
C GLU A 120 0.04 -6.14 19.67
N LYS A 121 0.86 -6.72 18.79
CA LYS A 121 0.37 -7.60 17.75
C LYS A 121 0.92 -8.99 18.01
N SER A 122 0.11 -9.84 18.65
CA SER A 122 0.42 -11.25 18.71
C SER A 122 0.40 -11.80 17.28
N CYS A 123 1.52 -12.36 16.83
CA CYS A 123 1.45 -13.25 15.69
C CYS A 123 0.57 -14.41 16.16
N PRO A 124 -0.62 -14.65 15.59
CA PRO A 124 -1.39 -15.82 15.98
C PRO A 124 -0.45 -17.00 15.80
N THR A 125 -0.23 -17.76 16.88
CA THR A 125 0.34 -19.10 16.75
C THR A 125 -0.37 -19.71 15.56
N ARG A 126 0.38 -20.24 14.58
CA ARG A 126 -0.18 -20.99 13.46
C ARG A 126 -1.07 -22.08 14.06
N ARG A 127 -2.34 -21.77 14.36
CA ARG A 127 -3.41 -22.73 14.31
C ARG A 127 -3.62 -22.91 12.82
N SER A 128 -2.71 -23.66 12.19
CA SER A 128 -3.05 -24.45 11.03
C SER A 128 -4.06 -25.50 11.47
N ARG A 129 -5.21 -25.09 12.01
CA ARG A 129 -6.42 -25.80 11.66
C ARG A 129 -6.67 -25.33 10.24
N ARG A 130 -6.24 -26.15 9.28
CA ARG A 130 -7.07 -26.35 8.10
C ARG A 130 -8.47 -26.60 8.68
N LYS A 131 -9.32 -25.57 8.76
CA LYS A 131 -10.74 -25.87 8.72
C LYS A 131 -10.87 -26.67 7.42
N PRO A 132 -11.36 -27.91 7.43
CA PRO A 132 -11.78 -28.49 6.16
C PRO A 132 -12.65 -27.43 5.51
N ILE A 133 -12.35 -27.08 4.26
CA ILE A 133 -13.24 -26.22 3.49
C ILE A 133 -14.58 -26.93 3.62
N LYS A 134 -15.50 -26.40 4.42
CA LYS A 134 -16.90 -26.78 4.28
C LYS A 134 -17.17 -26.44 2.83
N GLY A 135 -17.40 -27.48 2.02
CA GLY A 135 -17.62 -27.34 0.59
C GLY A 135 -18.58 -26.18 0.39
N TYR A 136 -18.23 -25.30 -0.54
CA TYR A 136 -19.12 -24.23 -0.95
C TYR A 136 -20.29 -24.92 -1.68
N GLU A 137 -21.38 -25.20 -0.96
CA GLU A 137 -22.62 -25.81 -1.46
C GLU A 137 -23.43 -24.80 -2.28
N ASP A 138 -22.76 -24.07 -3.18
CA ASP A 138 -23.43 -23.27 -4.19
C ASP A 138 -23.66 -24.16 -5.42
N PRO A 139 -24.92 -24.34 -5.87
CA PRO A 139 -25.24 -25.09 -7.08
C PRO A 139 -24.41 -24.65 -8.30
N PHE A 140 -24.05 -23.37 -8.41
CA PHE A 140 -23.23 -22.83 -9.50
C PHE A 140 -21.77 -23.31 -9.43
N TYR A 141 -21.22 -23.50 -8.23
CA TYR A 141 -19.83 -23.90 -8.07
C TYR A 141 -19.63 -25.40 -8.32
N ILE A 142 -20.61 -26.23 -7.89
CA ILE A 142 -20.61 -27.68 -8.15
C ILE A 142 -20.74 -27.97 -9.65
N THR A 143 -21.58 -27.22 -10.35
CA THR A 143 -21.74 -27.35 -11.82
C THR A 143 -20.48 -26.94 -12.57
N ALA A 144 -19.80 -25.87 -12.16
CA ALA A 144 -18.53 -25.45 -12.77
C ALA A 144 -17.39 -26.49 -12.61
N ILE A 145 -17.27 -27.12 -11.43
CA ILE A 145 -16.28 -28.18 -11.19
C ILE A 145 -16.60 -29.41 -12.04
N ASN A 146 -17.88 -29.81 -12.08
CA ASN A 146 -18.30 -30.94 -12.91
C ASN A 146 -18.04 -30.71 -14.40
N MET A 147 -18.31 -29.50 -14.93
CA MET A 147 -18.00 -29.16 -16.31
C MET A 147 -16.51 -29.33 -16.65
N LYS A 148 -15.60 -29.00 -15.72
CA LYS A 148 -14.15 -29.17 -15.92
C LYS A 148 -13.73 -30.63 -16.10
N ASN A 149 -14.49 -31.58 -15.54
CA ASN A 149 -14.23 -33.01 -15.68
C ASN A 149 -14.85 -33.62 -16.95
N TYR A 150 -15.92 -33.04 -17.50
CA TYR A 150 -16.55 -33.52 -18.74
C TYR A 150 -15.85 -33.04 -20.01
N ILE A 151 -15.20 -31.88 -19.98
CA ILE A 151 -14.42 -31.35 -21.13
C ILE A 151 -13.37 -32.36 -21.64
N PRO A 152 -12.50 -32.96 -20.80
CA PRO A 152 -11.51 -33.91 -21.30
C PRO A 152 -12.14 -35.21 -21.84
N VAL A 153 -13.25 -35.69 -21.26
CA VAL A 153 -13.94 -36.91 -21.73
C VAL A 153 -14.61 -36.68 -23.09
N GLY A 154 -15.29 -35.54 -23.27
CA GLY A 154 -15.90 -35.18 -24.54
C GLY A 154 -14.88 -35.04 -25.66
N LEU A 155 -13.72 -34.43 -25.37
CA LEU A 155 -12.62 -34.29 -26.32
C LEU A 155 -12.01 -35.65 -26.71
N LEU A 156 -11.92 -36.58 -25.75
CA LEU A 156 -11.44 -37.94 -25.99
C LEU A 156 -12.40 -38.74 -26.88
N ILE A 157 -13.71 -38.66 -26.63
CA ILE A 157 -14.74 -39.28 -27.48
C ILE A 157 -14.69 -38.67 -28.89
N PHE A 158 -14.57 -37.34 -29.00
CA PHE A 158 -14.48 -36.66 -30.29
C PHE A 158 -13.24 -37.11 -31.08
N LEU A 159 -12.07 -37.23 -30.42
CA LEU A 159 -10.85 -37.73 -31.05
C LEU A 159 -10.96 -39.20 -31.48
N ILE A 160 -11.62 -40.05 -30.69
CA ILE A 160 -11.89 -41.45 -31.05
C ILE A 160 -12.79 -41.52 -32.29
N LEU A 161 -13.90 -40.76 -32.30
CA LEU A 161 -14.82 -40.70 -33.44
C LEU A 161 -14.15 -40.14 -34.71
N TRP A 162 -13.34 -39.09 -34.56
CA TRP A 162 -12.57 -38.53 -35.66
C TRP A 162 -11.57 -39.53 -36.24
N ARG A 163 -10.88 -40.29 -35.38
CA ARG A 163 -9.94 -41.34 -35.80
C ARG A 163 -10.64 -42.49 -36.51
N LEU A 164 -11.83 -42.90 -36.04
CA LEU A 164 -12.64 -43.93 -36.71
C LEU A 164 -13.14 -43.46 -38.09
N LYS A 165 -13.60 -42.22 -38.20
CA LYS A 165 -14.05 -41.64 -39.48
C LYS A 165 -12.90 -41.58 -40.51
N ASN A 166 -11.73 -41.13 -40.10
CA ASN A 166 -10.56 -41.05 -40.99
C ASN A 166 -9.98 -42.43 -41.34
N GLY A 167 -10.09 -43.41 -40.44
CA GLY A 167 -9.69 -44.79 -40.70
C GLY A 167 -10.55 -45.49 -41.75
N PHE A 168 -11.84 -45.14 -41.83
CA PHE A 168 -12.77 -45.68 -42.84
C PHE A 168 -12.56 -45.06 -44.22
N LEU A 169 -12.17 -43.79 -44.31
CA LEU A 169 -11.92 -43.10 -45.58
C LEU A 169 -10.63 -43.54 -46.28
N ASN A 170 -9.70 -44.22 -45.59
CA ASN A 170 -8.47 -44.77 -46.18
C ASN A 170 -8.61 -46.23 -46.65
N LYS A 171 -9.82 -46.80 -46.63
CA LYS A 171 -10.11 -48.19 -47.06
C LYS A 171 -11.14 -48.30 -48.20
N ILE A 172 -11.44 -47.18 -48.87
CA ILE A 172 -12.21 -47.10 -50.13
C ILE A 172 -11.28 -46.51 -51.17
#